data_AF-A0A7W0T9E9-F1
#
_entry.id   AF-A0A7W0T9E9-F1
#
_cell.length_a   1.000
_cell.length_b   1.000
_cell.length_c   1.000
_cell.angle_alpha   90.00
_cell.angle_beta   90.00
_cell.angle_gamma   90.00
#
_symmetry.space_group_name_H-M   'P 1'
#
loop_
_entity.id
_entity.type
_entity.pdbx_description
1 polymer ?
#
loop_
_entity_poly.entity_id
_entity_poly.type
_entity_poly.pdbx_seq_one_letter_code
_entity_poly.pdbx_strand_id
1 'polypeptide(L)'
;KLYSAELTIAGVFSQSAGAWVAFWTPYRPALGQVNAAATVASPAAVSAGAITVAAKKSGRVGVGAVVSGRVTQGGQARAGATVAIFGGTKANRLKRLGSVRSSASGAFTFRAKTGVFFRANVSAAAGAAPALCSAIGASIAPVPCVNPTTNGFTAQSRVIRKR
;
A
#
# COMPACT_ATOMS: atom_id res chain seq x y z
N LYS A 1 -33.28 -21.92 -13.43
CA LYS A 1 -31.95 -22.10 -12.82
C LYS A 1 -31.08 -20.94 -13.27
N LEU A 2 -30.45 -20.20 -12.36
CA LEU A 2 -29.44 -19.20 -12.71
C LEU A 2 -28.13 -19.96 -12.98
N TYR A 3 -27.63 -19.91 -14.22
CA TYR A 3 -26.42 -20.65 -14.64
C TYR A 3 -25.16 -19.77 -14.65
N SER A 4 -25.33 -18.47 -14.89
CA SER A 4 -24.32 -17.45 -14.72
C SER A 4 -24.98 -16.12 -14.38
N ALA A 5 -24.25 -15.24 -13.70
CA ALA A 5 -24.58 -13.84 -13.58
C ALA A 5 -23.29 -13.06 -13.87
N GLU A 6 -23.34 -12.21 -14.89
CA GLU A 6 -22.25 -11.31 -15.24
C GLU A 6 -22.67 -9.89 -14.86
N LEU A 7 -21.89 -9.25 -13.99
CA LEU A 7 -22.14 -7.90 -13.53
C LEU A 7 -21.09 -6.98 -14.15
N THR A 8 -21.52 -6.22 -15.16
CA THR A 8 -20.70 -5.18 -15.79
C THR A 8 -21.16 -3.82 -15.31
N ILE A 9 -20.36 -3.18 -14.46
CA ILE A 9 -20.62 -1.81 -14.00
C ILE A 9 -19.64 -0.88 -14.73
N ALA A 10 -20.16 -0.14 -15.72
CA ALA A 10 -19.41 0.88 -16.45
C ALA A 10 -19.78 2.28 -15.93
N GLY A 11 -18.78 3.14 -15.71
CA GLY A 11 -18.99 4.57 -15.46
C GLY A 11 -19.53 4.98 -14.07
N VAL A 12 -19.83 4.05 -13.16
CA VAL A 12 -20.34 4.38 -11.81
C VAL A 12 -19.22 4.63 -10.79
N PHE A 13 -18.05 4.01 -10.98
CA PHE A 13 -16.92 4.15 -10.06
C PHE A 13 -15.92 5.20 -10.57
N SER A 14 -15.95 6.40 -9.99
CA SER A 14 -14.78 7.26 -9.99
C SER A 14 -13.77 6.75 -8.95
N GLN A 15 -12.48 7.08 -9.08
CA GLN A 15 -11.49 6.81 -8.02
C GLN A 15 -11.80 7.68 -6.81
N SER A 16 -12.73 7.26 -5.96
CA SER A 16 -12.93 7.89 -4.65
C SER A 16 -11.87 7.37 -3.70
N ALA A 17 -11.14 8.29 -3.07
CA ALA A 17 -10.38 7.95 -1.88
C ALA A 17 -11.37 7.62 -0.76
N GLY A 18 -11.17 6.51 -0.06
CA GLY A 18 -12.07 6.06 0.99
C GLY A 18 -11.97 4.56 1.25
N ALA A 19 -12.65 4.12 2.31
CA ALA A 19 -12.88 2.71 2.56
C ALA A 19 -14.32 2.37 2.12
N TRP A 20 -14.49 1.24 1.45
CA TRP A 20 -15.81 0.70 1.13
C TRP A 20 -15.90 -0.76 1.54
N VAL A 21 -17.12 -1.21 1.81
CA VAL A 21 -17.42 -2.60 2.17
C VAL A 21 -18.54 -3.09 1.26
N ALA A 22 -18.27 -4.14 0.49
CA ALA A 22 -19.31 -4.83 -0.27
C ALA A 22 -19.77 -6.07 0.50
N PHE A 23 -21.07 -6.29 0.58
CA PHE A 23 -21.67 -7.50 1.14
C PHE A 23 -22.18 -8.38 0.00
N TRP A 24 -21.80 -9.66 0.03
CA TRP A 24 -22.17 -10.64 -0.99
C TRP A 24 -23.00 -11.72 -0.33
N THR A 25 -24.28 -11.78 -0.67
CA THR A 25 -25.21 -12.80 -0.15
C THR A 25 -25.68 -13.70 -1.29
N PRO A 26 -25.33 -15.00 -1.28
CA PRO A 26 -25.74 -15.91 -2.33
C PRO A 26 -27.22 -16.28 -2.21
N TYR A 27 -27.82 -16.72 -3.31
CA TYR A 27 -29.14 -17.35 -3.31
C TYR A 27 -29.03 -18.85 -2.98
N ARG A 28 -30.04 -19.39 -2.30
CA ARG A 28 -30.22 -20.84 -2.12
C ARG A 28 -30.57 -21.47 -3.47
N PRO A 29 -29.79 -22.45 -3.95
CA PRO A 29 -30.11 -23.16 -5.18
C PRO A 29 -31.53 -23.73 -5.14
N ALA A 30 -32.26 -23.64 -6.26
CA ALA A 30 -33.63 -24.15 -6.46
C ALA A 30 -34.75 -23.55 -5.60
N LEU A 31 -34.46 -22.77 -4.55
CA LEU A 31 -35.48 -22.16 -3.68
C LEU A 31 -35.78 -20.70 -4.02
N GLY A 32 -34.91 -20.01 -4.75
CA GLY A 32 -35.08 -18.58 -5.08
C GLY A 32 -34.98 -17.64 -3.89
N GLN A 33 -34.62 -18.16 -2.72
CA GLN A 33 -34.49 -17.42 -1.46
C GLN A 33 -33.04 -17.01 -1.22
N VAL A 34 -32.84 -15.84 -0.61
CA VAL A 34 -31.52 -15.36 -0.19
C VAL A 34 -30.98 -16.22 0.96
N ASN A 35 -29.69 -16.56 0.93
CA ASN A 35 -29.01 -17.26 2.02
C ASN A 35 -28.22 -16.30 2.91
N ALA A 36 -28.93 -15.60 3.81
CA ALA A 36 -28.33 -14.60 4.70
C ALA A 36 -27.15 -15.15 5.53
N ALA A 37 -27.22 -16.41 5.97
CA ALA A 37 -26.16 -17.06 6.76
C ALA A 37 -24.84 -17.27 5.98
N ALA A 38 -24.88 -17.26 4.65
CA ALA A 38 -23.70 -17.36 3.80
C ALA A 38 -23.22 -16.00 3.26
N THR A 39 -23.68 -14.90 3.87
CA THR A 39 -23.19 -13.55 3.52
C THR A 39 -21.72 -13.42 3.87
N VAL A 40 -20.94 -12.80 2.98
CA VAL A 40 -19.55 -12.43 3.24
C VAL A 40 -19.33 -10.95 2.95
N ALA A 41 -18.44 -10.30 3.70
CA ALA A 41 -18.01 -8.94 3.48
C ALA A 41 -16.67 -8.92 2.74
N SER A 42 -16.55 -8.07 1.72
CA SER A 42 -15.33 -7.83 0.96
C SER A 42 -15.00 -6.34 1.00
N PRO A 43 -14.14 -5.90 1.94
CA PRO A 43 -13.78 -4.50 2.07
C PRO A 43 -12.61 -4.14 1.16
N ALA A 44 -12.56 -2.87 0.76
CA ALA A 44 -11.36 -2.30 0.18
C ALA A 44 -11.06 -0.92 0.75
N ALA A 45 -9.77 -0.62 0.87
CA ALA A 45 -9.29 0.69 1.24
C ALA A 45 -8.55 1.32 0.06
N VAL A 46 -9.11 2.40 -0.46
CA VAL A 46 -8.49 3.25 -1.48
C VAL A 46 -7.90 4.47 -0.80
N SER A 47 -6.58 4.57 -0.74
CA SER A 47 -5.92 5.72 -0.15
C SER A 47 -4.62 6.04 -0.85
N ALA A 48 -4.22 7.31 -0.75
CA ALA A 48 -2.90 7.74 -1.16
C ALA A 48 -1.84 7.05 -0.31
N GLY A 49 -0.74 6.68 -0.95
CA GLY A 49 0.45 6.26 -0.23
C GLY A 49 1.35 7.43 0.12
N ALA A 50 2.16 7.24 1.15
CA ALA A 50 3.16 8.20 1.61
C ALA A 50 4.47 7.49 1.90
N ILE A 51 5.57 8.26 1.83
CA ILE A 51 6.90 7.82 2.21
C ILE A 51 7.57 8.88 3.07
N THR A 52 8.11 8.45 4.21
CA THR A 52 9.06 9.24 5.00
C THR A 52 10.48 8.80 4.68
N VAL A 53 11.43 9.74 4.68
CA VAL A 53 12.84 9.44 4.39
C VAL A 53 13.73 10.27 5.30
N ALA A 54 14.73 9.62 5.87
CA ALA A 54 15.87 10.23 6.54
C ALA A 54 17.17 9.67 5.97
N ALA A 55 18.23 10.47 6.00
CA ALA A 55 19.56 10.04 5.60
C ALA A 55 20.56 10.45 6.68
N LYS A 56 21.26 9.47 7.23
CA LYS A 56 22.33 9.67 8.21
C LYS A 56 23.67 9.38 7.57
N LYS A 57 24.70 10.17 7.84
CA LYS A 57 26.07 9.88 7.38
C LYS A 57 26.49 8.46 7.80
N SER A 58 27.24 7.81 6.93
CA SER A 58 27.80 6.49 7.22
C SER A 58 29.23 6.36 6.72
N GLY A 59 30.02 5.58 7.44
CA GLY A 59 31.44 5.35 7.16
C GLY A 59 32.35 6.38 7.84
N ARG A 60 33.65 6.05 7.90
CA ARG A 60 34.68 6.76 8.69
C ARG A 60 34.89 8.23 8.28
N VAL A 61 34.60 8.57 7.02
CA VAL A 61 34.78 9.92 6.44
C VAL A 61 33.43 10.54 6.01
N GLY A 62 32.30 9.91 6.36
CA GLY A 62 30.96 10.41 6.03
C GLY A 62 30.65 10.49 4.52
N VAL A 63 31.40 9.79 3.67
CA VAL A 63 31.21 9.78 2.21
C VAL A 63 29.89 9.12 1.83
N GLY A 64 29.50 8.06 2.54
CA GLY A 64 28.24 7.36 2.36
C GLY A 64 27.09 7.92 3.22
N ALA A 65 25.92 7.28 3.09
CA ALA A 65 24.79 7.49 3.98
C ALA A 65 23.96 6.21 4.16
N VAL A 66 23.35 6.08 5.33
CA VAL A 66 22.23 5.15 5.56
C VAL A 66 20.94 5.93 5.32
N VAL A 67 20.22 5.55 4.27
CA VAL A 67 18.91 6.09 3.90
C VAL A 67 17.84 5.16 4.44
N SER A 68 16.97 5.65 5.31
CA SER A 68 15.94 4.84 5.97
C SER A 68 14.62 5.59 6.02
N GLY A 69 13.52 4.85 6.16
CA GLY A 69 12.21 5.47 6.22
C GLY A 69 11.08 4.47 6.35
N ARG A 70 9.86 4.97 6.20
CA ARG A 70 8.64 4.16 6.29
C ARG A 70 7.72 4.46 5.10
N VAL A 71 7.14 3.39 4.54
CA VAL A 71 6.09 3.46 3.54
C VAL A 71 4.75 3.18 4.21
N THR A 72 3.78 4.06 3.97
CA THR A 72 2.43 3.93 4.53
C THR A 72 1.37 4.14 3.46
N GLN A 73 0.18 3.60 3.69
CA GLN A 73 -1.01 3.80 2.88
C GLN A 73 -2.21 3.91 3.81
N GLY A 74 -2.95 5.03 3.74
CA GLY A 74 -4.04 5.29 4.68
C GLY A 74 -3.58 5.30 6.15
N GLY A 75 -2.35 5.75 6.42
CA GLY A 75 -1.73 5.73 7.74
C GLY A 75 -1.20 4.37 8.21
N GLN A 76 -1.52 3.28 7.52
CA GLN A 76 -1.06 1.93 7.85
C GLN A 76 0.25 1.59 7.16
N ALA A 77 1.05 0.71 7.76
CA ALA A 77 2.29 0.23 7.17
C ALA A 77 2.04 -0.51 5.84
N ARG A 78 2.77 -0.14 4.78
CA ARG A 78 2.72 -0.86 3.50
C ARG A 78 3.92 -1.78 3.35
N ALA A 79 3.68 -3.08 3.47
CA ALA A 79 4.70 -4.10 3.22
C ALA A 79 4.92 -4.34 1.72
N GLY A 80 6.13 -4.78 1.36
CA GLY A 80 6.44 -5.27 0.02
C GLY A 80 6.48 -4.21 -1.08
N ALA A 81 6.26 -2.93 -0.76
CA ALA A 81 6.43 -1.81 -1.70
C ALA A 81 7.90 -1.68 -2.12
N THR A 82 8.14 -1.36 -3.38
CA THR A 82 9.47 -1.12 -3.93
C THR A 82 9.86 0.34 -3.74
N VAL A 83 10.99 0.58 -3.07
CA VAL A 83 11.53 1.90 -2.79
C VAL A 83 12.80 2.09 -3.62
N ALA A 84 12.73 2.88 -4.69
CA ALA A 84 13.88 3.28 -5.48
C ALA A 84 14.56 4.49 -4.83
N ILE A 85 15.86 4.36 -4.57
CA ILE A 85 16.67 5.40 -3.93
C ILE A 85 17.48 6.13 -4.99
N PHE A 86 17.43 7.45 -4.94
CA PHE A 86 18.19 8.36 -5.78
C PHE A 86 19.13 9.19 -4.90
N GLY A 87 20.33 9.47 -5.38
CA GLY A 87 21.28 10.31 -4.68
C GLY A 87 22.28 11.02 -5.59
N GLY A 88 22.93 12.05 -5.05
CA GLY A 88 23.89 12.87 -5.77
C GLY A 88 24.55 13.92 -4.88
N THR A 89 25.49 14.66 -5.44
CA THR A 89 26.17 15.79 -4.76
C THR A 89 25.40 17.09 -4.83
N LYS A 90 24.46 17.22 -5.79
CA LYS A 90 23.57 18.39 -5.96
C LYS A 90 22.11 17.97 -5.85
N ALA A 91 21.27 18.80 -5.23
CA ALA A 91 19.86 18.50 -4.97
C ALA A 91 19.02 18.30 -6.24
N ASN A 92 19.37 18.98 -7.33
CA ASN A 92 18.67 18.91 -8.62
C ASN A 92 19.23 17.86 -9.60
N ARG A 93 20.29 17.13 -9.23
CA ARG A 93 20.97 16.16 -10.11
C ARG A 93 21.16 14.83 -9.39
N LEU A 94 20.05 14.17 -9.10
CA LEU A 94 20.03 12.88 -8.43
C LEU A 94 20.02 11.73 -9.45
N LYS A 95 20.87 10.73 -9.26
CA LYS A 95 20.88 9.50 -10.05
C LYS A 95 20.34 8.35 -9.22
N ARG A 96 19.71 7.37 -9.88
CA ARG A 96 19.25 6.16 -9.20
C ARG A 96 20.46 5.38 -8.67
N LEU A 97 20.44 5.06 -7.38
CA LEU A 97 21.48 4.29 -6.70
C LEU A 97 21.10 2.82 -6.55
N GLY A 98 19.81 2.53 -6.44
CA GLY A 98 19.30 1.18 -6.24
C GLY A 98 17.85 1.17 -5.80
N SER A 99 17.38 0.02 -5.32
CA SER A 99 16.06 -0.15 -4.74
C SER A 99 16.04 -1.20 -3.65
N VAL A 100 15.10 -1.05 -2.71
CA VAL A 100 14.84 -1.99 -1.60
C VAL A 100 13.35 -2.22 -1.44
N ARG A 101 12.96 -3.33 -0.80
CA ARG A 101 11.57 -3.59 -0.42
C ARG A 101 11.31 -3.10 1.00
N SER A 102 10.11 -2.60 1.24
CA SER A 102 9.62 -2.33 2.59
C SER A 102 9.27 -3.63 3.31
N SER A 103 9.60 -3.69 4.59
CA SER A 103 9.28 -4.81 5.49
C SER A 103 7.80 -4.84 5.87
N ALA A 104 7.38 -5.85 6.65
CA ALA A 104 6.02 -5.94 7.22
C ALA A 104 5.60 -4.67 7.99
N SER A 105 6.55 -4.01 8.65
CA SER A 105 6.32 -2.75 9.38
C SER A 105 6.26 -1.51 8.47
N GLY A 106 6.40 -1.68 7.16
CA GLY A 106 6.54 -0.60 6.17
C GLY A 106 7.93 0.03 6.16
N ALA A 107 8.82 -0.36 7.07
CA ALA A 107 10.17 0.20 7.17
C ALA A 107 11.08 -0.28 6.03
N PHE A 108 12.00 0.58 5.59
CA PHE A 108 13.07 0.23 4.66
C PHE A 108 14.40 0.86 5.10
N THR A 109 15.51 0.25 4.68
CA THR A 109 16.86 0.81 4.86
C THR A 109 17.72 0.49 3.64
N PHE A 110 18.49 1.46 3.17
CA PHE A 110 19.42 1.34 2.06
C PHE A 110 20.76 2.01 2.41
N ARG A 111 21.86 1.30 2.19
CA ARG A 111 23.21 1.83 2.40
C ARG A 111 23.74 2.42 1.11
N ALA A 112 23.76 3.74 1.01
CA ALA A 112 24.36 4.45 -0.10
C ALA A 112 25.87 4.60 0.11
N LYS A 113 26.66 4.15 -0.87
CA LYS A 113 28.13 4.29 -0.84
C LYS A 113 28.59 5.74 -1.00
N THR A 114 27.81 6.56 -1.69
CA THR A 114 28.12 7.96 -2.00
C THR A 114 26.84 8.81 -2.01
N GLY A 115 26.99 10.14 -2.02
CA GLY A 115 25.90 11.10 -2.13
C GLY A 115 25.77 12.03 -0.93
N VAL A 116 25.23 13.23 -1.17
CA VAL A 116 24.95 14.27 -0.16
C VAL A 116 23.45 14.51 -0.05
N PHE A 117 22.77 14.52 -1.19
CA PHE A 117 21.32 14.66 -1.30
C PHE A 117 20.71 13.34 -1.73
N PHE A 118 19.52 13.05 -1.21
CA PHE A 118 18.80 11.80 -1.42
C PHE A 118 17.31 12.06 -1.66
N ARG A 119 16.69 11.18 -2.44
CA ARG A 119 15.25 11.13 -2.68
C ARG A 119 14.83 9.68 -2.81
N ALA A 120 13.62 9.35 -2.38
CA ALA A 120 13.04 8.04 -2.59
C ALA A 120 11.76 8.14 -3.42
N ASN A 121 11.61 7.21 -4.35
CA ASN A 121 10.36 6.97 -5.08
C ASN A 121 9.84 5.60 -4.67
N VAL A 122 8.55 5.53 -4.32
CA VAL A 122 7.87 4.28 -3.98
C VAL A 122 6.93 3.90 -5.10
N SER A 123 6.88 2.60 -5.39
CA SER A 123 5.76 1.96 -6.08
C SER A 123 5.27 0.77 -5.27
N ALA A 124 3.95 0.69 -5.09
CA ALA A 124 3.27 -0.44 -4.50
C ALA A 124 2.17 -0.91 -5.46
N ALA A 125 2.16 -2.20 -5.77
CA ALA A 125 1.03 -2.81 -6.47
C ALA A 125 -0.20 -2.85 -5.55
N ALA A 126 -1.38 -3.00 -6.14
CA ALA A 126 -2.58 -3.38 -5.38
C ALA A 126 -2.34 -4.75 -4.70
N GLY A 127 -3.02 -5.02 -3.59
CA GLY A 127 -2.83 -6.28 -2.90
C GLY A 127 -3.78 -6.53 -1.75
N ALA A 128 -3.70 -7.75 -1.22
CA ALA A 128 -4.46 -8.16 -0.05
C ALA A 128 -4.10 -7.32 1.18
N ALA A 129 -5.09 -7.03 2.01
CA ALA A 129 -4.94 -6.26 3.24
C ALA A 129 -5.63 -6.97 4.43
N PRO A 130 -5.10 -8.11 4.91
CA PRO A 130 -5.76 -8.91 5.96
C PRO A 130 -6.13 -8.11 7.22
N ALA A 131 -5.27 -7.16 7.60
CA ALA A 131 -5.49 -6.28 8.76
C ALA A 131 -6.76 -5.40 8.62
N LEU A 132 -7.24 -5.14 7.40
CA LEU A 132 -8.47 -4.38 7.18
C LEU A 132 -9.69 -5.12 7.76
N CYS A 133 -9.76 -6.44 7.59
CA CYS A 133 -10.82 -7.25 8.17
C CYS A 133 -10.82 -7.17 9.71
N SER A 134 -9.63 -7.21 10.32
CA SER A 134 -9.50 -7.05 11.78
C SER A 134 -9.97 -5.67 12.25
N ALA A 135 -9.68 -4.62 11.48
CA ALA A 135 -10.04 -3.25 11.83
C ALA A 135 -11.56 -2.97 11.79
N ILE A 136 -12.29 -3.62 10.87
CA ILE A 136 -13.73 -3.39 10.71
C ILE A 136 -14.60 -4.49 11.31
N GLY A 137 -14.00 -5.57 11.82
CA GLY A 137 -14.68 -6.81 12.19
C GLY A 137 -15.86 -6.60 13.15
N ALA A 138 -15.71 -5.75 14.16
CA ALA A 138 -16.78 -5.42 15.10
C ALA A 138 -17.99 -4.76 14.42
N SER A 139 -17.74 -3.90 13.43
CA SER A 139 -18.80 -3.16 12.72
C SER A 139 -19.54 -4.00 11.69
N ILE A 140 -18.96 -5.12 11.25
CA ILE A 140 -19.56 -6.02 10.26
C ILE A 140 -20.03 -7.35 10.86
N ALA A 141 -19.83 -7.58 12.15
CA ALA A 141 -20.29 -8.79 12.82
C ALA A 141 -21.82 -8.97 12.67
N PRO A 142 -22.32 -10.20 12.43
CA PRO A 142 -21.60 -11.48 12.40
C PRO A 142 -21.05 -11.88 11.02
N VAL A 143 -20.99 -10.98 10.04
CA VAL A 143 -20.61 -11.31 8.66
C VAL A 143 -19.10 -11.57 8.56
N PRO A 144 -18.67 -12.76 8.08
CA PRO A 144 -17.26 -13.05 7.86
C PRO A 144 -16.65 -12.15 6.78
N CYS A 145 -15.42 -11.71 7.02
CA CYS A 145 -14.68 -10.85 6.11
C CYS A 145 -13.72 -11.67 5.25
N VAL A 146 -13.78 -11.48 3.93
CA VAL A 146 -12.96 -12.20 2.94
C VAL A 146 -12.39 -11.24 1.91
N ASN A 147 -11.25 -11.60 1.34
CA ASN A 147 -10.62 -10.88 0.23
C ASN A 147 -10.45 -9.35 0.44
N PRO A 148 -9.99 -8.87 1.62
CA PRO A 148 -9.76 -7.44 1.81
C PRO A 148 -8.66 -6.94 0.88
N THR A 149 -8.89 -5.80 0.22
CA THR A 149 -7.92 -5.25 -0.76
C THR A 149 -7.52 -3.81 -0.49
N THR A 150 -6.40 -3.42 -1.09
CA THR A 150 -5.86 -2.05 -1.12
C THR A 150 -5.40 -1.71 -2.53
N ASN A 151 -5.57 -0.44 -2.93
CA ASN A 151 -5.13 0.02 -4.25
C ASN A 151 -3.59 0.06 -4.36
N GLY A 152 -3.09 0.02 -5.60
CA GLY A 152 -1.70 0.37 -5.87
C GLY A 152 -1.48 1.88 -5.80
N PHE A 153 -0.24 2.29 -5.57
CA PHE A 153 0.13 3.71 -5.58
C PHE A 153 1.59 3.93 -5.96
N THR A 154 1.90 5.16 -6.33
CA THR A 154 3.25 5.69 -6.37
C THR A 154 3.34 6.91 -5.47
N ALA A 155 4.50 7.13 -4.85
CA ALA A 155 4.75 8.28 -4.00
C ALA A 155 6.21 8.71 -4.12
N GLN A 156 6.48 10.00 -3.96
CA GLN A 156 7.83 10.55 -4.01
C GLN A 156 8.10 11.37 -2.77
N SER A 157 9.28 11.17 -2.18
CA SER A 157 9.74 11.99 -1.07
C SER A 157 10.24 13.35 -1.56
N ARG A 158 10.28 14.32 -0.66
CA ARG A 158 11.12 15.51 -0.83
C ARG A 158 12.59 15.11 -0.95
N VAL A 159 13.40 15.96 -1.56
CA VAL A 159 14.86 15.82 -1.55
C VAL A 159 15.36 16.18 -0.16
N ILE A 160 16.17 15.30 0.44
CA ILE A 160 16.77 15.50 1.75
C ILE A 160 18.28 15.55 1.64
N ARG A 161 18.94 16.28 2.54
CA ARG A 161 20.39 16.26 2.71
C ARG A 161 20.73 15.31 3.85
N LYS A 162 21.79 14.49 3.70
CA LYS A 162 22.27 13.64 4.81
C LYS A 162 22.72 14.51 5.99
N ARG A 163 22.38 14.07 7.19
CA ARG A 163 22.81 14.69 8.45
C ARG A 163 23.93 13.87 9.07
#